data_AF-A0A7K9VFB6-F1
#
_entry.id   AF-A0A7K9VFB6-F1
#
_cell.length_a   1.000
_cell.length_b   1.000
_cell.length_c   1.000
_cell.angle_alpha   90.00
_cell.angle_beta   90.00
_cell.angle_gamma   90.00
#
_symmetry.space_group_name_H-M   'P 1'
#
loop_
_entity.id
_entity.type
_entity.pdbx_description
1 polymer ?
#
loop_
_entity_poly.entity_id
_entity_poly.type
_entity_poly.pdbx_seq_one_letter_code
_entity_poly.pdbx_strand_id
1 'polypeptide(L)'
;AICGGDVKKDNGHIQSPNYPDDYRPSKVCVWKITVSEGFHVGLTFQSFEIERHDSCAYDYLEIRDGSSEASSLIGRYCGYDKPDDIKSTSNKLWMKFVSDGSINKAGFAVDECSRPNNGGCEQRCVNTLGSYKCACDPGYELASDKRRCEVPGPCPAQDRSARGDAEAGPRGVCFPGKKECPWAITTTAGHRVKLTFTELDIEAQQECTYDHLEIYNGKDAKAPVLGRFCGAKEPEPIISSGNKMFLKFVSDNSVQKKGFEATHSTVCGGQMRAEVKTKDLYSHAQFGDNNYPGGSDCEWVIMAEEGYGVELIFQTFEIEEEADCGYDYMELFDGYDGTAPRLGRFCGSG
;
A
#
# COMPACT_ATOMS: atom_id res chain seq x y z
N ALA A 1 22.39 -32.55 12.71
CA ALA A 1 22.18 -31.54 11.67
C ALA A 1 23.35 -31.59 10.68
N ILE A 2 23.07 -31.51 9.39
CA ILE A 2 24.05 -31.18 8.35
C ILE A 2 24.23 -29.65 8.43
N CYS A 3 25.46 -29.15 8.36
CA CYS A 3 25.78 -27.73 8.49
C CYS A 3 26.89 -27.34 7.50
N GLY A 4 26.99 -26.05 7.18
CA GLY A 4 27.90 -25.56 6.15
C GLY A 4 27.30 -25.60 4.74
N GLY A 5 28.11 -25.24 3.74
CA GLY A 5 27.74 -25.20 2.33
C GLY A 5 28.28 -23.98 1.58
N ASP A 6 28.07 -23.98 0.27
CA ASP A 6 28.31 -22.81 -0.56
C ASP A 6 27.16 -21.81 -0.37
N VAL A 7 27.51 -20.62 0.10
CA VAL A 7 26.58 -19.53 0.38
C VAL A 7 26.65 -18.54 -0.78
N LYS A 8 25.59 -18.51 -1.58
CA LYS A 8 25.33 -17.57 -2.68
C LYS A 8 23.87 -17.08 -2.48
N LYS A 9 23.58 -15.77 -2.61
CA LYS A 9 22.22 -15.14 -2.51
C LYS A 9 21.07 -16.07 -3.01
N ASP A 10 19.83 -16.09 -2.51
CA ASP A 10 18.93 -15.14 -1.81
C ASP A 10 17.98 -15.89 -0.83
N ASN A 11 18.49 -16.43 0.30
CA ASN A 11 17.75 -16.62 1.58
C ASN A 11 18.53 -17.54 2.52
N GLY A 12 18.66 -17.11 3.77
CA GLY A 12 19.14 -17.94 4.87
C GLY A 12 19.88 -17.13 5.92
N HIS A 13 20.02 -17.73 7.09
CA HIS A 13 20.76 -17.20 8.23
C HIS A 13 22.00 -18.06 8.45
N ILE A 14 23.16 -17.43 8.70
CA ILE A 14 24.36 -18.17 9.09
C ILE A 14 24.34 -18.29 10.61
N GLN A 15 24.04 -19.50 11.08
CA GLN A 15 23.92 -19.80 12.50
C GLN A 15 24.69 -21.10 12.82
N SER A 16 25.08 -21.27 14.08
CA SER A 16 25.51 -22.57 14.60
C SER A 16 24.40 -23.61 14.42
N PRO A 17 24.76 -24.89 14.22
CA PRO A 17 23.77 -25.94 14.07
C PRO A 17 22.91 -26.06 15.34
N ASN A 18 21.58 -26.03 15.17
CA ASN A 18 20.54 -26.05 16.22
C ASN A 18 20.30 -24.74 16.99
N TYR A 19 20.94 -23.62 16.64
CA TYR A 19 20.64 -22.33 17.25
C TYR A 19 19.11 -22.04 17.22
N PRO A 20 18.50 -21.53 18.31
CA PRO A 20 19.11 -21.00 19.53
C PRO A 20 19.50 -22.04 20.60
N ASP A 21 19.23 -23.33 20.38
CA ASP A 21 19.64 -24.40 21.29
C ASP A 21 21.14 -24.72 21.15
N ASP A 22 21.68 -25.44 22.13
CA ASP A 22 23.09 -25.80 22.15
C ASP A 22 23.52 -26.61 20.91
N TYR A 23 24.67 -26.25 20.34
CA TYR A 23 25.25 -27.00 19.22
C TYR A 23 25.63 -28.42 19.64
N ARG A 24 25.71 -29.35 18.69
CA ARG A 24 26.13 -30.74 19.00
C ARG A 24 27.65 -30.86 19.08
N PRO A 25 28.16 -31.81 19.88
CA PRO A 25 29.59 -32.12 19.91
C PRO A 25 30.05 -32.79 18.61
N SER A 26 31.36 -32.73 18.37
CA SER A 26 32.08 -33.36 17.26
C SER A 26 31.54 -32.96 15.89
N LYS A 27 31.36 -31.66 15.66
CA LYS A 27 30.89 -31.10 14.39
C LYS A 27 31.96 -30.27 13.71
N VAL A 28 31.99 -30.37 12.40
CA VAL A 28 32.79 -29.50 11.54
C VAL A 28 31.86 -28.95 10.46
N CYS A 29 31.62 -27.65 10.49
CA CYS A 29 30.77 -26.95 9.54
C CYS A 29 31.63 -25.96 8.76
N VAL A 30 31.56 -25.98 7.42
CA VAL A 30 32.34 -25.07 6.57
C VAL A 30 31.41 -24.31 5.65
N TRP A 31 31.49 -22.97 5.69
CA TRP A 31 30.74 -22.07 4.83
C TRP A 31 31.69 -21.36 3.85
N LYS A 32 31.32 -21.35 2.57
CA LYS A 32 32.01 -20.62 1.52
C LYS A 32 31.10 -19.49 1.03
N ILE A 33 31.35 -18.28 1.50
CA ILE A 33 30.49 -17.12 1.24
C ILE A 33 31.02 -16.38 0.02
N THR A 34 30.16 -16.17 -0.97
CA THR A 34 30.49 -15.40 -2.18
C THR A 34 29.41 -14.38 -2.44
N VAL A 35 29.79 -13.11 -2.51
CA VAL A 35 28.94 -11.99 -2.93
C VAL A 35 29.29 -11.51 -4.34
N SER A 36 28.45 -10.65 -4.91
CA SER A 36 28.66 -10.08 -6.25
C SER A 36 30.03 -9.40 -6.37
N GLU A 37 30.64 -9.48 -7.55
CA GLU A 37 31.91 -8.80 -7.81
C GLU A 37 31.78 -7.28 -7.56
N GLY A 38 32.85 -6.69 -7.00
CA GLY A 38 32.85 -5.29 -6.56
C GLY A 38 32.28 -5.06 -5.15
N PHE A 39 31.77 -6.09 -4.48
CA PHE A 39 31.31 -6.02 -3.09
C PHE A 39 32.23 -6.80 -2.14
N HIS A 40 32.20 -6.44 -0.85
CA HIS A 40 32.92 -7.13 0.21
C HIS A 40 31.93 -7.89 1.11
N VAL A 41 32.37 -9.02 1.66
CA VAL A 41 31.64 -9.77 2.70
C VAL A 41 31.87 -9.06 4.03
N GLY A 42 30.78 -8.71 4.72
CA GLY A 42 30.82 -8.20 6.08
C GLY A 42 30.06 -9.14 6.99
N LEU A 43 30.64 -9.53 8.13
CA LEU A 43 30.00 -10.38 9.13
C LEU A 43 29.77 -9.59 10.42
N THR A 44 28.54 -9.66 10.93
CA THR A 44 28.18 -9.09 12.24
C THR A 44 27.47 -10.13 13.08
N PHE A 45 28.08 -10.55 14.18
CA PHE A 45 27.44 -11.51 15.08
C PHE A 45 26.31 -10.86 15.89
N GLN A 46 25.15 -11.47 15.93
CA GLN A 46 24.07 -11.08 16.84
C GLN A 46 24.29 -11.67 18.23
N SER A 47 24.74 -12.93 18.25
CA SER A 47 25.07 -13.70 19.44
C SER A 47 26.32 -14.52 19.19
N PHE A 48 27.09 -14.76 20.25
CA PHE A 48 28.33 -15.54 20.18
C PHE A 48 28.61 -16.19 21.55
N GLU A 49 28.37 -17.49 21.62
CA GLU A 49 28.59 -18.33 22.78
C GLU A 49 29.20 -19.66 22.32
N ILE A 50 30.52 -19.74 22.34
CA ILE A 50 31.29 -20.94 22.04
C ILE A 50 32.09 -21.30 23.29
N GLU A 51 32.39 -22.58 23.52
CA GLU A 51 33.20 -23.00 24.66
C GLU A 51 34.48 -22.14 24.79
N ARG A 52 34.71 -21.60 26.00
CA ARG A 52 35.84 -20.69 26.26
C ARG A 52 37.11 -21.51 26.49
N HIS A 53 38.16 -21.18 25.75
CA HIS A 53 39.52 -21.71 25.97
C HIS A 53 40.57 -20.65 25.58
N ASP A 54 41.68 -20.58 26.30
CA ASP A 54 42.70 -19.51 26.11
C ASP A 54 43.30 -19.46 24.70
N SER A 55 43.36 -20.59 24.01
CA SER A 55 43.83 -20.71 22.62
C SER A 55 42.76 -21.16 21.62
N CYS A 56 41.50 -21.25 22.05
CA CYS A 56 40.40 -21.81 21.23
C CYS A 56 40.75 -23.17 20.61
N ALA A 57 41.23 -24.09 21.46
CA ALA A 57 41.71 -25.41 21.04
C ALA A 57 40.59 -26.48 21.01
N TYR A 58 39.53 -26.28 21.79
CA TYR A 58 38.34 -27.12 21.84
C TYR A 58 37.38 -26.66 20.74
N ASP A 59 36.36 -25.89 21.11
CA ASP A 59 35.42 -25.33 20.15
C ASP A 59 35.88 -23.98 19.62
N TYR A 60 35.70 -23.76 18.32
CA TYR A 60 36.09 -22.49 17.70
C TYR A 60 35.39 -22.19 16.39
N LEU A 61 35.27 -20.89 16.12
CA LEU A 61 34.93 -20.35 14.80
C LEU A 61 36.19 -19.74 14.17
N GLU A 62 36.58 -20.26 13.01
CA GLU A 62 37.71 -19.78 12.23
C GLU A 62 37.22 -19.06 10.98
N ILE A 63 37.74 -17.86 10.73
CA ILE A 63 37.33 -17.00 9.61
C ILE A 63 38.56 -16.60 8.80
N ARG A 64 38.47 -16.75 7.48
CA ARG A 64 39.56 -16.46 6.53
C ARG A 64 39.09 -15.61 5.36
N ASP A 65 39.97 -14.71 4.91
CA ASP A 65 39.72 -13.78 3.82
C ASP A 65 40.05 -14.41 2.46
N GLY A 66 39.04 -15.01 1.83
CA GLY A 66 39.16 -15.73 0.57
C GLY A 66 38.15 -16.89 0.46
N SER A 67 38.43 -17.86 -0.41
CA SER A 67 37.47 -18.93 -0.73
C SER A 67 37.82 -20.32 -0.18
N SER A 68 38.90 -20.45 0.58
CA SER A 68 39.40 -21.75 1.05
C SER A 68 40.18 -21.67 2.36
N GLU A 69 40.47 -22.83 2.95
CA GLU A 69 41.29 -22.97 4.17
C GLU A 69 42.74 -22.45 4.00
N ALA A 70 43.23 -22.34 2.76
CA ALA A 70 44.54 -21.76 2.45
C ALA A 70 44.53 -20.22 2.41
N SER A 71 43.35 -19.59 2.55
CA SER A 71 43.22 -18.13 2.51
C SER A 71 43.73 -17.49 3.80
N SER A 72 44.04 -16.19 3.75
CA SER A 72 44.60 -15.43 4.88
C SER A 72 43.70 -15.53 6.11
N LEU A 73 44.28 -15.87 7.28
CA LEU A 73 43.52 -15.96 8.53
C LEU A 73 43.13 -14.56 9.01
N ILE A 74 41.83 -14.33 9.20
CA ILE A 74 41.32 -13.13 9.87
C ILE A 74 41.38 -13.35 11.38
N GLY A 75 40.88 -14.50 11.84
CA GLY A 75 40.93 -14.84 13.26
C GLY A 75 40.30 -16.18 13.59
N ARG A 76 40.57 -16.63 14.81
CA ARG A 76 39.94 -17.78 15.46
C ARG A 76 39.30 -17.30 16.75
N TYR A 77 38.03 -17.63 16.94
CA TYR A 77 37.19 -17.05 17.99
C TYR A 77 36.51 -18.15 18.79
N CYS A 78 36.44 -17.96 20.11
CA CYS A 78 35.74 -18.83 21.06
C CYS A 78 35.41 -18.02 22.32
N GLY A 79 34.61 -18.58 23.24
CA GLY A 79 34.11 -17.86 24.41
C GLY A 79 32.81 -17.09 24.14
N TYR A 80 32.57 -16.09 24.98
CA TYR A 80 31.30 -15.34 25.02
C TYR A 80 31.44 -13.89 24.55
N ASP A 81 32.67 -13.43 24.35
CA ASP A 81 32.93 -12.10 23.83
C ASP A 81 32.72 -12.13 22.32
N LYS A 82 31.75 -11.33 21.86
CA LYS A 82 31.41 -11.23 20.45
C LYS A 82 32.62 -10.70 19.66
N PRO A 83 33.02 -11.33 18.54
CA PRO A 83 34.00 -10.75 17.63
C PRO A 83 33.56 -9.38 17.12
N ASP A 84 34.53 -8.49 16.93
CA ASP A 84 34.33 -7.22 16.21
C ASP A 84 33.83 -7.46 14.78
N ASP A 85 33.29 -6.41 14.16
CA ASP A 85 32.81 -6.48 12.79
C ASP A 85 33.91 -6.90 11.82
N ILE A 86 33.72 -8.05 11.16
CA ILE A 86 34.68 -8.59 10.20
C ILE A 86 34.32 -8.15 8.79
N LYS A 87 35.32 -7.69 8.03
CA LYS A 87 35.19 -7.31 6.62
C LYS A 87 36.25 -7.99 5.78
N SER A 88 35.86 -8.69 4.71
CA SER A 88 36.78 -9.29 3.75
C SER A 88 37.42 -8.22 2.85
N THR A 89 38.61 -8.50 2.32
CA THR A 89 39.24 -7.67 1.28
C THR A 89 38.72 -8.01 -0.11
N SER A 90 38.13 -9.19 -0.31
CA SER A 90 37.54 -9.63 -1.58
C SER A 90 36.03 -9.85 -1.49
N ASN A 91 35.40 -10.29 -2.58
CA ASN A 91 33.99 -10.71 -2.59
C ASN A 91 33.76 -12.13 -2.05
N LYS A 92 34.77 -12.74 -1.42
CA LYS A 92 34.72 -14.11 -0.89
C LYS A 92 35.24 -14.17 0.54
N LEU A 93 34.59 -15.01 1.34
CA LEU A 93 34.99 -15.28 2.72
C LEU A 93 34.76 -16.75 3.04
N TRP A 94 35.68 -17.33 3.80
CA TRP A 94 35.64 -18.74 4.19
C TRP A 94 35.53 -18.84 5.71
N MET A 95 34.61 -19.66 6.18
CA MET A 95 34.34 -19.80 7.61
C MET A 95 34.22 -21.27 8.00
N LYS A 96 34.79 -21.65 9.14
CA LYS A 96 34.78 -23.01 9.67
C LYS A 96 34.49 -23.02 11.15
N PHE A 97 33.42 -23.70 11.54
CA PHE A 97 33.10 -23.98 12.94
C PHE A 97 33.49 -25.41 13.27
N VAL A 98 34.19 -25.61 14.39
CA VAL A 98 34.58 -26.92 14.92
C VAL A 98 34.09 -27.01 16.36
N SER A 99 33.42 -28.12 16.70
CA SER A 99 33.13 -28.51 18.07
C SER A 99 33.78 -29.84 18.42
N ASP A 100 34.24 -29.96 19.66
CA ASP A 100 34.88 -31.13 20.25
C ASP A 100 33.86 -32.07 20.90
N GLY A 101 34.32 -33.09 21.62
CA GLY A 101 33.46 -34.12 22.20
C GLY A 101 32.63 -33.70 23.43
N SER A 102 32.79 -32.47 23.93
CA SER A 102 32.27 -32.00 25.21
C SER A 102 31.79 -30.54 25.16
N ILE A 103 31.25 -30.06 26.30
CA ILE A 103 30.81 -28.68 26.60
C ILE A 103 30.27 -27.90 25.40
N ASN A 104 28.96 -27.97 25.21
CA ASN A 104 28.30 -27.21 24.15
C ASN A 104 27.62 -25.95 24.69
N LYS A 105 27.34 -25.01 23.78
CA LYS A 105 26.69 -23.72 24.04
C LYS A 105 25.74 -23.37 22.89
N ALA A 106 24.98 -22.29 23.02
CA ALA A 106 24.04 -21.85 21.99
C ALA A 106 24.73 -21.61 20.63
N GLY A 107 26.01 -21.23 20.63
CA GLY A 107 26.80 -21.00 19.43
C GLY A 107 26.67 -19.57 18.93
N PHE A 108 26.47 -19.36 17.63
CA PHE A 108 26.51 -18.03 17.05
C PHE A 108 25.39 -17.83 16.04
N ALA A 109 24.90 -16.60 15.96
CA ALA A 109 24.03 -16.17 14.88
C ALA A 109 24.60 -14.89 14.26
N VAL A 110 24.57 -14.79 12.93
CA VAL A 110 25.01 -13.61 12.19
C VAL A 110 23.80 -12.82 11.73
N ASP A 111 23.71 -11.55 12.15
CA ASP A 111 22.69 -10.60 11.71
C ASP A 111 23.26 -9.18 11.60
N GLU A 112 23.53 -8.76 10.37
CA GLU A 112 24.01 -7.42 10.07
C GLU A 112 22.92 -6.33 10.24
N CYS A 113 21.64 -6.71 10.32
CA CYS A 113 20.56 -5.75 10.58
C CYS A 113 20.44 -5.35 12.05
N SER A 114 20.97 -6.15 12.96
CA SER A 114 21.02 -5.86 14.40
C SER A 114 22.03 -4.77 14.78
N ARG A 115 22.73 -4.16 13.81
CA ARG A 115 23.58 -2.98 14.04
C ARG A 115 22.73 -1.77 14.48
N PRO A 116 23.27 -0.86 15.32
CA PRO A 116 22.63 0.44 15.55
C PRO A 116 22.40 1.17 14.22
N ASN A 117 21.24 1.84 14.08
CA ASN A 117 20.74 2.43 12.84
C ASN A 117 20.35 1.44 11.73
N ASN A 118 19.76 0.28 12.05
CA ASN A 118 19.11 -0.61 11.06
C ASN A 118 20.08 -1.04 9.93
N GLY A 119 21.30 -1.43 10.29
CA GLY A 119 22.34 -1.78 9.29
C GLY A 119 22.80 -0.62 8.40
N GLY A 120 22.36 0.62 8.64
CA GLY A 120 22.57 1.76 7.75
C GLY A 120 21.56 1.85 6.60
N CYS A 121 20.45 1.12 6.69
CA CYS A 121 19.32 1.20 5.78
C CYS A 121 18.32 2.27 6.23
N GLU A 122 17.81 3.06 5.27
CA GLU A 122 16.86 4.13 5.57
C GLU A 122 15.53 3.60 6.12
N GLN A 123 15.00 2.52 5.54
CA GLN A 123 13.70 1.95 5.93
C GLN A 123 13.85 0.53 6.51
N ARG A 124 14.01 -0.49 5.66
CA ARG A 124 14.12 -1.88 6.13
C ARG A 124 15.49 -2.45 5.81
N CYS A 125 16.11 -3.07 6.82
CA CYS A 125 17.23 -3.96 6.60
C CYS A 125 16.73 -5.39 6.45
N VAL A 126 17.19 -6.08 5.41
CA VAL A 126 16.93 -7.49 5.19
C VAL A 126 18.26 -8.24 5.32
N ASN A 127 18.37 -9.00 6.41
CA ASN A 127 19.51 -9.86 6.65
C ASN A 127 19.56 -10.96 5.58
N THR A 128 20.75 -11.23 5.04
CA THR A 128 20.97 -12.25 4.00
C THR A 128 22.16 -13.13 4.40
N LEU A 129 22.34 -14.28 3.75
CA LEU A 129 23.45 -15.16 4.10
C LEU A 129 24.82 -14.47 3.86
N GLY A 130 25.50 -14.11 4.95
CA GLY A 130 26.83 -13.50 4.93
C GLY A 130 26.85 -12.04 4.47
N SER A 131 25.72 -11.35 4.48
CA SER A 131 25.60 -9.92 4.15
C SER A 131 24.20 -9.41 4.51
N TYR A 132 23.87 -8.17 4.20
CA TYR A 132 22.51 -7.65 4.25
C TYR A 132 22.22 -6.79 3.02
N LYS A 133 20.94 -6.57 2.76
CA LYS A 133 20.49 -5.59 1.77
C LYS A 133 19.46 -4.67 2.40
N CYS A 134 19.50 -3.41 2.01
CA CYS A 134 18.41 -2.51 2.31
C CYS A 134 17.25 -2.81 1.37
N ALA A 135 16.05 -2.76 1.93
CA ALA A 135 14.81 -2.87 1.21
C ALA A 135 13.93 -1.68 1.59
N CYS A 136 13.10 -1.28 0.66
CA CYS A 136 12.23 -0.13 0.85
C CYS A 136 10.81 -0.59 1.12
N ASP A 137 10.11 0.15 1.96
CA ASP A 137 8.70 -0.05 2.19
C ASP A 137 7.93 0.14 0.89
N PRO A 138 6.81 -0.58 0.70
CA PRO A 138 6.13 -0.52 -0.57
C PRO A 138 5.68 0.90 -0.91
N GLY A 139 5.90 1.26 -2.18
CA GLY A 139 5.82 2.64 -2.66
C GLY A 139 7.21 3.23 -2.93
N TYR A 140 8.27 2.77 -2.27
CA TYR A 140 9.63 3.29 -2.45
C TYR A 140 10.51 2.32 -3.27
N GLU A 141 11.40 2.87 -4.08
CA GLU A 141 12.44 2.15 -4.82
C GLU A 141 13.80 2.37 -4.17
N LEU A 142 14.62 1.31 -4.19
CA LEU A 142 15.95 1.39 -3.61
C LEU A 142 16.84 2.30 -4.48
N ALA A 143 17.38 3.35 -3.87
CA ALA A 143 18.25 4.31 -4.51
C ALA A 143 19.50 3.66 -5.11
N SER A 144 20.18 4.39 -5.99
CA SER A 144 21.42 3.94 -6.63
C SER A 144 22.54 3.56 -5.64
N ASP A 145 22.55 4.13 -4.44
CA ASP A 145 23.48 3.79 -3.36
C ASP A 145 23.15 2.51 -2.59
N LYS A 146 22.01 1.87 -2.92
CA LYS A 146 21.50 0.63 -2.32
C LYS A 146 21.22 0.71 -0.83
N ARG A 147 21.05 1.92 -0.27
CA ARG A 147 20.80 2.16 1.16
C ARG A 147 19.60 3.05 1.41
N ARG A 148 19.45 4.09 0.59
CA ARG A 148 18.33 5.02 0.66
C ARG A 148 17.13 4.51 -0.13
N CYS A 149 15.96 4.96 0.27
CA CYS A 149 14.70 4.62 -0.35
C CYS A 149 14.13 5.87 -1.02
N GLU A 150 14.17 5.86 -2.34
CA GLU A 150 13.72 6.95 -3.18
C GLU A 150 12.31 6.65 -3.69
N VAL A 151 11.65 7.70 -4.11
CA VAL A 151 10.30 7.62 -4.67
C VAL A 151 10.41 7.25 -6.15
N PRO A 152 9.75 6.19 -6.64
CA PRO A 152 9.65 5.96 -8.08
C PRO A 152 9.05 7.19 -8.77
N GLY A 153 9.60 7.53 -9.93
CA GLY A 153 9.18 8.68 -10.75
C GLY A 153 7.68 8.67 -11.13
N PRO A 154 7.20 9.73 -11.81
CA PRO A 154 5.79 10.13 -11.82
C PRO A 154 4.84 9.01 -12.26
N CYS A 155 3.69 8.99 -11.58
CA CYS A 155 2.62 8.00 -11.64
C CYS A 155 2.30 7.53 -13.06
N PRO A 156 1.98 6.23 -13.27
CA PRO A 156 1.38 5.78 -14.51
C PRO A 156 0.07 6.54 -14.72
N ALA A 157 0.00 7.24 -15.84
CA ALA A 157 -1.24 7.82 -16.33
C ALA A 157 -2.21 6.70 -16.71
N GLN A 158 -3.46 6.88 -16.28
CA GLN A 158 -4.68 6.23 -16.79
C GLN A 158 -4.73 4.70 -16.66
N ASP A 159 -5.62 4.21 -15.78
CA ASP A 159 -6.38 3.01 -16.11
C ASP A 159 -7.83 3.38 -16.37
N ARG A 160 -8.29 3.04 -17.58
CA ARG A 160 -9.68 3.06 -18.00
C ARG A 160 -10.13 1.61 -18.00
N SER A 161 -10.69 1.12 -16.90
CA SER A 161 -11.46 -0.12 -16.94
C SER A 161 -12.60 -0.10 -15.94
N ALA A 162 -13.77 -0.46 -16.45
CA ALA A 162 -15.01 -0.63 -15.72
C ALA A 162 -14.94 -1.92 -14.88
N ARG A 163 -15.53 -1.87 -13.68
CA ARG A 163 -15.51 -2.91 -12.64
C ARG A 163 -14.11 -3.27 -12.15
N GLY A 164 -13.67 -2.49 -11.18
CA GLY A 164 -12.67 -2.88 -10.20
C GLY A 164 -13.01 -2.09 -8.96
N ASP A 165 -12.99 -2.74 -7.80
CA ASP A 165 -13.02 -2.07 -6.51
C ASP A 165 -12.05 -0.88 -6.58
N ALA A 166 -12.44 0.28 -6.06
CA ALA A 166 -11.41 1.18 -5.54
C ALA A 166 -10.83 0.52 -4.29
N GLU A 167 -10.07 -0.55 -4.51
CA GLU A 167 -9.01 -0.92 -3.59
C GLU A 167 -7.95 0.18 -3.71
N ALA A 168 -8.17 1.25 -2.94
CA ALA A 168 -7.09 1.73 -2.10
C ALA A 168 -6.85 0.69 -0.99
N GLY A 169 -6.48 -0.54 -1.36
CA GLY A 169 -5.82 -1.44 -0.44
C GLY A 169 -4.54 -0.76 0.06
N PRO A 170 -4.05 -1.11 1.25
CA PRO A 170 -3.07 -0.29 1.96
C PRO A 170 -1.84 -0.16 1.07
N ARG A 171 -1.53 1.07 0.61
CA ARG A 171 -0.36 1.51 -0.21
C ARG A 171 -0.69 2.39 -1.43
N GLY A 172 -1.75 3.18 -1.38
CA GLY A 172 -1.86 4.37 -2.22
C GLY A 172 -0.98 5.51 -1.70
N VAL A 173 0.35 5.42 -1.77
CA VAL A 173 1.27 6.49 -1.35
C VAL A 173 1.73 7.31 -2.56
N CYS A 174 1.49 8.62 -2.52
CA CYS A 174 2.16 9.62 -3.34
C CYS A 174 2.68 10.82 -2.49
N PHE A 175 3.88 10.61 -1.96
CA PHE A 175 5.12 11.43 -1.88
C PHE A 175 5.19 12.97 -1.81
N PRO A 176 6.25 13.49 -1.13
CA PRO A 176 6.35 14.88 -0.69
C PRO A 176 6.94 15.82 -1.74
N GLY A 177 6.55 17.09 -1.62
CA GLY A 177 7.20 18.25 -2.19
C GLY A 177 6.58 18.82 -3.47
N LYS A 178 5.51 19.60 -3.31
CA LYS A 178 4.73 20.26 -4.38
C LYS A 178 4.31 19.32 -5.51
N LYS A 179 3.51 18.31 -5.18
CA LYS A 179 2.89 17.43 -6.17
C LYS A 179 1.38 17.48 -6.02
N GLU A 180 0.73 17.90 -7.11
CA GLU A 180 -0.72 17.81 -7.23
C GLU A 180 -1.07 16.39 -7.66
N CYS A 181 -1.89 15.68 -6.88
CA CYS A 181 -2.37 14.34 -7.21
C CYS A 181 -3.85 14.42 -7.60
N PRO A 182 -4.20 14.21 -8.89
CA PRO A 182 -5.58 14.22 -9.34
C PRO A 182 -6.18 12.80 -9.42
N TRP A 183 -7.42 12.64 -8.97
CA TRP A 183 -8.25 11.45 -9.22
C TRP A 183 -9.57 11.85 -9.86
N ALA A 184 -9.98 11.15 -10.93
CA ALA A 184 -11.26 11.37 -11.58
C ALA A 184 -12.13 10.13 -11.42
N ILE A 185 -13.22 10.26 -10.67
CA ILE A 185 -14.20 9.20 -10.43
C ILE A 185 -15.39 9.44 -11.35
N THR A 186 -15.82 8.41 -12.05
CA THR A 186 -17.01 8.45 -12.91
C THR A 186 -17.85 7.20 -12.65
N THR A 187 -19.15 7.39 -12.46
CA THR A 187 -20.13 6.30 -12.32
C THR A 187 -21.13 6.30 -13.49
N THR A 188 -22.08 5.38 -13.46
CA THR A 188 -23.19 5.26 -14.40
C THR A 188 -23.91 6.60 -14.57
N ALA A 189 -24.28 6.92 -15.81
CA ALA A 189 -25.02 8.14 -16.10
C ALA A 189 -26.34 8.17 -15.31
N GLY A 190 -26.75 9.37 -14.88
CA GLY A 190 -27.92 9.55 -14.03
C GLY A 190 -27.73 9.14 -12.56
N HIS A 191 -26.55 8.67 -12.15
CA HIS A 191 -26.25 8.39 -10.76
C HIS A 191 -25.25 9.39 -10.18
N ARG A 192 -25.10 9.39 -8.86
CA ARG A 192 -24.14 10.22 -8.13
C ARG A 192 -23.03 9.37 -7.54
N VAL A 193 -21.87 9.99 -7.39
CA VAL A 193 -20.72 9.42 -6.68
C VAL A 193 -20.83 9.83 -5.22
N LYS A 194 -20.86 8.85 -4.32
CA LYS A 194 -20.72 9.05 -2.87
C LYS A 194 -19.31 8.67 -2.47
N LEU A 195 -18.59 9.60 -1.86
CA LEU A 195 -17.26 9.40 -1.29
C LEU A 195 -17.36 9.36 0.24
N THR A 196 -16.77 8.34 0.85
CA THR A 196 -16.75 8.14 2.30
C THR A 196 -15.32 7.97 2.76
N PHE A 197 -14.88 8.77 3.73
CA PHE A 197 -13.54 8.65 4.30
C PHE A 197 -13.52 7.56 5.38
N THR A 198 -12.47 6.75 5.38
CA THR A 198 -12.19 5.74 6.41
C THR A 198 -11.05 6.18 7.33
N GLU A 199 -10.14 7.03 6.84
CA GLU A 199 -9.12 7.71 7.63
C GLU A 199 -8.80 9.07 6.99
N LEU A 200 -8.59 10.10 7.81
CA LEU A 200 -8.07 11.40 7.38
C LEU A 200 -7.04 11.86 8.42
N ASP A 201 -5.81 12.11 8.00
CA ASP A 201 -4.75 12.74 8.79
C ASP A 201 -3.81 13.50 7.85
N ILE A 202 -4.20 14.75 7.57
CA ILE A 202 -3.49 15.72 6.74
C ILE A 202 -3.00 16.86 7.64
N GLU A 203 -1.94 17.58 7.26
CA GLU A 203 -1.44 18.72 8.05
C GLU A 203 -2.56 19.73 8.34
N ALA A 204 -2.82 19.98 9.64
CA ALA A 204 -3.87 20.89 10.06
C ALA A 204 -3.39 22.35 10.03
N GLN A 205 -4.08 23.19 9.27
CA GLN A 205 -3.89 24.64 9.25
C GLN A 205 -5.25 25.34 9.13
N GLN A 206 -5.37 26.55 9.67
CA GLN A 206 -6.63 27.29 9.81
C GLN A 206 -7.43 27.47 8.51
N GLU A 207 -6.75 27.49 7.36
CA GLU A 207 -7.30 27.69 6.01
C GLU A 207 -6.90 26.55 5.04
N CYS A 208 -6.36 25.45 5.56
CA CYS A 208 -5.84 24.32 4.79
C CYS A 208 -4.88 24.73 3.64
N THR A 209 -4.05 25.76 3.83
CA THR A 209 -3.19 26.32 2.76
C THR A 209 -1.92 25.52 2.47
N TYR A 210 -1.52 24.66 3.41
CA TYR A 210 -0.43 23.71 3.24
C TYR A 210 -0.97 22.48 2.54
N ASP A 211 -0.91 21.32 3.18
CA ASP A 211 -1.48 20.10 2.66
C ASP A 211 -3.02 20.12 2.73
N HIS A 212 -3.67 19.82 1.61
CA HIS A 212 -5.13 19.73 1.55
C HIS A 212 -5.63 18.82 0.43
N LEU A 213 -6.80 18.23 0.67
CA LEU A 213 -7.59 17.53 -0.32
C LEU A 213 -8.76 18.41 -0.75
N GLU A 214 -8.84 18.74 -2.03
CA GLU A 214 -9.96 19.48 -2.62
C GLU A 214 -10.80 18.56 -3.51
N ILE A 215 -12.11 18.61 -3.35
CA ILE A 215 -13.06 17.73 -4.03
C ILE A 215 -14.00 18.58 -4.85
N TYR A 216 -14.21 18.21 -6.10
CA TYR A 216 -14.94 18.97 -7.10
C TYR A 216 -16.09 18.16 -7.67
N ASN A 217 -17.21 18.85 -7.87
CA ASN A 217 -18.46 18.32 -8.40
C ASN A 217 -18.44 18.25 -9.94
N GLY A 218 -17.53 17.44 -10.49
CA GLY A 218 -17.44 17.29 -11.93
C GLY A 218 -16.21 16.53 -12.40
N LYS A 219 -15.81 16.80 -13.64
CA LYS A 219 -14.78 16.04 -14.35
C LYS A 219 -13.34 16.46 -14.02
N ASP A 220 -13.15 17.70 -13.56
CA ASP A 220 -11.84 18.33 -13.38
C ASP A 220 -11.91 19.46 -12.33
N ALA A 221 -10.76 20.06 -12.04
CA ALA A 221 -10.61 21.16 -11.09
C ALA A 221 -11.27 22.50 -11.52
N LYS A 222 -11.96 22.56 -12.67
CA LYS A 222 -12.78 23.73 -13.06
C LYS A 222 -14.21 23.61 -12.58
N ALA A 223 -14.62 22.43 -12.10
CA ALA A 223 -15.95 22.19 -11.57
C ALA A 223 -16.15 22.88 -10.20
N PRO A 224 -17.39 23.05 -9.73
CA PRO A 224 -17.66 23.61 -8.40
C PRO A 224 -17.03 22.77 -7.28
N VAL A 225 -16.42 23.41 -6.29
CA VAL A 225 -15.82 22.72 -5.14
C VAL A 225 -16.91 22.22 -4.19
N LEU A 226 -16.88 20.94 -3.86
CA LEU A 226 -17.72 20.31 -2.83
C LEU A 226 -17.15 20.50 -1.42
N GLY A 227 -15.81 20.52 -1.31
CA GLY A 227 -15.15 20.79 -0.05
C GLY A 227 -13.63 20.74 -0.16
N ARG A 228 -12.99 21.38 0.82
CA ARG A 228 -11.55 21.36 1.03
C ARG A 228 -11.27 20.85 2.43
N PHE A 229 -10.40 19.86 2.55
CA PHE A 229 -10.20 19.09 3.77
C PHE A 229 -8.72 19.05 4.16
N CYS A 230 -8.46 19.28 5.44
CA CYS A 230 -7.16 19.10 6.09
C CYS A 230 -7.37 18.74 7.57
N GLY A 231 -6.29 18.38 8.27
CA GLY A 231 -6.36 17.91 9.65
C GLY A 231 -6.79 16.45 9.76
N ALA A 232 -7.24 16.07 10.97
CA ALA A 232 -7.57 14.69 11.32
C ALA A 232 -9.08 14.42 11.51
N LYS A 233 -9.94 15.40 11.17
CA LYS A 233 -11.39 15.26 11.33
C LYS A 233 -12.01 14.76 10.04
N GLU A 234 -12.52 13.54 10.07
CA GLU A 234 -13.28 12.95 8.97
C GLU A 234 -14.55 13.76 8.67
N PRO A 235 -14.82 14.10 7.39
CA PRO A 235 -16.05 14.74 6.99
C PRO A 235 -17.19 13.72 6.84
N GLU A 236 -18.43 14.22 6.90
CA GLU A 236 -19.60 13.45 6.49
C GLU A 236 -19.49 13.01 5.02
N PRO A 237 -20.13 11.89 4.61
CA PRO A 237 -20.05 11.40 3.25
C PRO A 237 -20.42 12.47 2.21
N ILE A 238 -19.56 12.61 1.21
CA ILE A 238 -19.66 13.67 0.21
C ILE A 238 -20.29 13.09 -1.04
N ILE A 239 -21.36 13.72 -1.53
CA ILE A 239 -22.13 13.23 -2.68
C ILE A 239 -22.05 14.27 -3.78
N SER A 240 -21.62 13.87 -4.99
CA SER A 240 -21.64 14.74 -6.17
C SER A 240 -23.08 15.00 -6.62
N SER A 241 -23.33 16.05 -7.41
CA SER A 241 -24.65 16.26 -8.01
C SER A 241 -24.86 15.46 -9.29
N GLY A 242 -23.80 14.95 -9.92
CA GLY A 242 -23.87 14.11 -11.12
C GLY A 242 -22.92 12.92 -11.08
N ASN A 243 -22.72 12.28 -12.22
CA ASN A 243 -21.99 11.02 -12.30
C ASN A 243 -20.46 11.15 -12.32
N LYS A 244 -19.92 12.33 -12.00
CA LYS A 244 -18.48 12.63 -12.03
C LYS A 244 -18.09 13.38 -10.77
N MET A 245 -16.97 12.97 -10.18
CA MET A 245 -16.34 13.63 -9.05
C MET A 245 -14.83 13.68 -9.29
N PHE A 246 -14.21 14.81 -9.01
CA PHE A 246 -12.77 14.99 -9.18
C PHE A 246 -12.14 15.34 -7.84
N LEU A 247 -11.05 14.68 -7.49
CA LEU A 247 -10.30 14.93 -6.26
C LEU A 247 -8.92 15.45 -6.64
N LYS A 248 -8.43 16.44 -5.90
CA LYS A 248 -7.09 17.00 -6.05
C LYS A 248 -6.44 17.11 -4.68
N PHE A 249 -5.43 16.30 -4.42
CA PHE A 249 -4.59 16.48 -3.25
C PHE A 249 -3.40 17.37 -3.61
N VAL A 250 -3.11 18.34 -2.74
CA VAL A 250 -2.00 19.27 -2.88
C VAL A 250 -1.20 19.20 -1.59
N SER A 251 0.11 18.96 -1.69
CA SER A 251 1.04 18.99 -0.56
C SER A 251 2.19 19.97 -0.78
N ASP A 252 2.76 20.47 0.31
CA ASP A 252 3.96 21.31 0.28
C ASP A 252 5.25 20.53 0.59
N ASN A 253 6.34 21.23 0.93
CA ASN A 253 7.66 20.63 1.20
C ASN A 253 7.89 20.36 2.71
N SER A 254 6.92 20.65 3.57
CA SER A 254 6.98 20.58 5.02
C SER A 254 6.02 19.51 5.56
N VAL A 255 6.20 19.12 6.83
CA VAL A 255 5.32 18.29 7.67
C VAL A 255 4.49 17.22 6.94
N GLN A 256 4.99 15.98 6.90
CA GLN A 256 4.23 14.86 6.33
C GLN A 256 3.37 14.17 7.39
N LYS A 257 2.08 14.03 7.11
CA LYS A 257 1.12 13.22 7.88
C LYS A 257 0.77 11.93 7.15
N LYS A 258 -0.08 11.07 7.73
CA LYS A 258 -0.39 9.76 7.14
C LYS A 258 -1.13 9.84 5.81
N GLY A 259 -1.89 10.90 5.56
CA GLY A 259 -2.68 11.10 4.35
C GLY A 259 -4.17 10.82 4.57
N PHE A 260 -4.83 10.22 3.59
CA PHE A 260 -6.25 9.91 3.65
C PHE A 260 -6.55 8.57 2.99
N GLU A 261 -7.59 7.91 3.50
CA GLU A 261 -8.18 6.72 2.89
C GLU A 261 -9.67 6.98 2.68
N ALA A 262 -10.16 6.68 1.48
CA ALA A 262 -11.55 6.90 1.12
C ALA A 262 -12.05 5.81 0.17
N THR A 263 -13.31 5.44 0.36
CA THR A 263 -14.06 4.53 -0.51
C THR A 263 -15.10 5.32 -1.28
N HIS A 264 -15.42 4.87 -2.50
CA HIS A 264 -16.50 5.46 -3.29
C HIS A 264 -17.55 4.41 -3.63
N SER A 265 -18.80 4.86 -3.67
CA SER A 265 -19.93 4.04 -4.08
C SER A 265 -20.86 4.83 -5.00
N THR A 266 -21.72 4.10 -5.70
CA THR A 266 -22.73 4.71 -6.57
C THR A 266 -24.03 4.82 -5.81
N VAL A 267 -24.62 6.01 -5.81
CA VAL A 267 -25.94 6.25 -5.21
C VAL A 267 -26.91 6.77 -6.28
N CYS A 268 -28.19 6.45 -6.13
CA CYS A 268 -29.24 6.87 -7.06
C CYS A 268 -29.43 8.39 -7.04
N GLY A 269 -30.15 8.90 -8.03
CA GLY A 269 -30.38 10.32 -8.24
C GLY A 269 -29.20 11.03 -8.89
N GLY A 270 -29.42 12.26 -9.33
CA GLY A 270 -28.42 13.11 -9.96
C GLY A 270 -28.98 14.05 -11.02
N GLN A 271 -28.15 15.00 -11.43
CA GLN A 271 -28.45 15.97 -12.48
C GLN A 271 -27.86 15.49 -13.80
N MET A 272 -28.68 15.47 -14.85
CA MET A 272 -28.26 15.10 -16.19
C MET A 272 -28.91 15.97 -17.25
N ARG A 273 -28.25 16.06 -18.41
CA ARG A 273 -28.80 16.73 -19.59
C ARG A 273 -29.42 15.69 -20.51
N ALA A 274 -30.64 15.95 -20.98
CA ALA A 274 -31.26 15.18 -22.03
C ALA A 274 -30.46 15.35 -23.33
N GLU A 275 -30.24 14.26 -24.05
CA GLU A 275 -29.59 14.26 -25.36
C GLU A 275 -30.59 13.84 -26.44
N VAL A 276 -30.35 14.25 -27.68
CA VAL A 276 -31.20 13.90 -28.84
C VAL A 276 -31.26 12.38 -29.07
N LYS A 277 -30.26 11.64 -28.60
CA LYS A 277 -30.27 10.18 -28.58
C LYS A 277 -30.76 9.71 -27.22
N THR A 278 -31.71 8.77 -27.23
CA THR A 278 -32.18 8.08 -26.04
C THR A 278 -30.99 7.55 -25.25
N LYS A 279 -30.94 7.92 -23.97
CA LYS A 279 -30.01 7.35 -22.99
C LYS A 279 -30.84 6.61 -21.96
N ASP A 280 -30.42 5.37 -21.70
CA ASP A 280 -31.06 4.59 -20.66
C ASP A 280 -30.74 5.19 -19.30
N LEU A 281 -31.78 5.36 -18.50
CA LEU A 281 -31.71 5.76 -17.10
C LEU A 281 -32.27 4.62 -16.27
N TYR A 282 -31.52 4.23 -15.25
CA TYR A 282 -31.88 3.12 -14.37
C TYR A 282 -32.19 3.64 -12.97
N SER A 283 -33.11 2.97 -12.28
CA SER A 283 -33.49 3.32 -10.90
C SER A 283 -32.33 3.14 -9.90
N HIS A 284 -31.41 2.21 -10.20
CA HIS A 284 -30.25 1.91 -9.38
C HIS A 284 -29.12 1.29 -10.21
N ALA A 285 -27.91 1.27 -9.67
CA ALA A 285 -26.70 0.85 -10.39
C ALA A 285 -26.63 -0.66 -10.70
N GLN A 286 -27.45 -1.48 -10.04
CA GLN A 286 -27.51 -2.94 -10.22
C GLN A 286 -28.78 -3.40 -10.95
N PHE A 287 -29.45 -2.47 -11.65
CA PHE A 287 -30.67 -2.76 -12.39
C PHE A 287 -30.48 -3.93 -13.36
N GLY A 288 -31.40 -4.89 -13.30
CA GLY A 288 -31.38 -6.13 -14.08
C GLY A 288 -30.75 -7.33 -13.36
N ASP A 289 -29.86 -7.10 -12.38
CA ASP A 289 -29.25 -8.17 -11.58
C ASP A 289 -29.99 -8.37 -10.24
N ASN A 290 -30.57 -7.30 -9.66
CA ASN A 290 -31.25 -7.31 -8.36
C ASN A 290 -32.48 -6.39 -8.34
N ASN A 291 -33.31 -6.53 -7.30
CA ASN A 291 -34.37 -5.58 -6.98
C ASN A 291 -33.78 -4.24 -6.49
N TYR A 292 -34.55 -3.16 -6.61
CA TYR A 292 -34.15 -1.85 -6.10
C TYR A 292 -33.92 -1.90 -4.57
N PRO A 293 -32.95 -1.13 -4.03
CA PRO A 293 -32.68 -1.15 -2.59
C PRO A 293 -33.85 -0.56 -1.78
N GLY A 294 -34.20 -1.19 -0.66
CA GLY A 294 -35.23 -0.67 0.24
C GLY A 294 -34.81 0.63 0.94
N GLY A 295 -35.79 1.52 1.20
CA GLY A 295 -35.54 2.81 1.85
C GLY A 295 -34.77 3.82 0.99
N SER A 296 -34.78 3.64 -0.33
CA SER A 296 -34.12 4.54 -1.27
C SER A 296 -34.96 5.80 -1.47
N ASP A 297 -34.33 6.97 -1.27
CA ASP A 297 -34.89 8.28 -1.61
C ASP A 297 -34.04 8.89 -2.72
N CYS A 298 -34.55 8.81 -3.96
CA CYS A 298 -33.80 9.09 -5.17
C CYS A 298 -34.44 10.24 -5.95
N GLU A 299 -33.63 11.25 -6.26
CA GLU A 299 -34.08 12.43 -7.02
C GLU A 299 -33.22 12.63 -8.27
N TRP A 300 -33.86 12.68 -9.43
CA TRP A 300 -33.22 12.97 -10.71
C TRP A 300 -33.74 14.27 -11.30
N VAL A 301 -32.82 15.11 -11.76
CA VAL A 301 -33.16 16.34 -12.49
C VAL A 301 -32.63 16.20 -13.91
N ILE A 302 -33.54 16.11 -14.88
CA ILE A 302 -33.23 15.94 -16.30
C ILE A 302 -33.50 17.27 -17.00
N MET A 303 -32.46 17.90 -17.54
CA MET A 303 -32.53 19.22 -18.16
C MET A 303 -32.43 19.11 -19.68
N ALA A 304 -33.35 19.70 -20.41
CA ALA A 304 -33.25 19.90 -21.85
C ALA A 304 -32.55 21.24 -22.18
N GLU A 305 -32.10 21.40 -23.42
CA GLU A 305 -31.64 22.71 -23.91
C GLU A 305 -32.81 23.69 -24.03
N GLU A 306 -32.51 24.98 -24.01
CA GLU A 306 -33.53 26.04 -24.11
C GLU A 306 -34.38 25.86 -25.37
N GLY A 307 -35.70 25.86 -25.21
CA GLY A 307 -36.66 25.63 -26.29
C GLY A 307 -37.02 24.16 -26.56
N TYR A 308 -36.43 23.21 -25.83
CA TYR A 308 -36.75 21.79 -25.91
C TYR A 308 -37.42 21.28 -24.62
N GLY A 309 -38.20 20.22 -24.74
CA GLY A 309 -38.79 19.47 -23.62
C GLY A 309 -38.06 18.17 -23.36
N VAL A 310 -38.30 17.57 -22.19
CA VAL A 310 -37.83 16.22 -21.85
C VAL A 310 -38.95 15.23 -22.13
N GLU A 311 -38.66 14.19 -22.89
CA GLU A 311 -39.55 13.05 -23.09
C GLU A 311 -38.97 11.83 -22.36
N LEU A 312 -39.80 11.17 -21.55
CA LEU A 312 -39.46 9.94 -20.85
C LEU A 312 -40.20 8.77 -21.48
N ILE A 313 -39.45 7.73 -21.84
CA ILE A 313 -39.98 6.48 -22.38
C ILE A 313 -39.61 5.37 -21.40
N PHE A 314 -40.60 4.80 -20.74
CA PHE A 314 -40.40 3.66 -19.84
C PHE A 314 -40.30 2.37 -20.65
N GLN A 315 -39.15 1.72 -20.58
CA GLN A 315 -38.94 0.41 -21.21
C GLN A 315 -39.37 -0.75 -20.30
N THR A 316 -39.24 -0.56 -18.99
CA THR A 316 -39.63 -1.51 -17.96
C THR A 316 -40.03 -0.71 -16.74
N PHE A 317 -41.14 -1.09 -16.11
CA PHE A 317 -41.60 -0.45 -14.88
C PHE A 317 -42.09 -1.52 -13.90
N GLU A 318 -41.36 -1.70 -12.81
CA GLU A 318 -41.68 -2.66 -11.75
C GLU A 318 -41.41 -2.02 -10.38
N ILE A 319 -42.47 -1.53 -9.74
CA ILE A 319 -42.47 -0.98 -8.38
C ILE A 319 -43.59 -1.69 -7.61
N GLU A 320 -43.42 -1.91 -6.30
CA GLU A 320 -44.43 -2.55 -5.45
C GLU A 320 -45.84 -1.97 -5.73
N GLU A 321 -46.78 -2.86 -6.04
CA GLU A 321 -48.15 -2.48 -6.37
C GLU A 321 -48.97 -2.27 -5.10
N GLU A 322 -49.55 -1.08 -4.95
CA GLU A 322 -50.47 -0.76 -3.86
C GLU A 322 -51.53 0.22 -4.37
N ALA A 323 -52.77 0.11 -3.85
CA ALA A 323 -53.92 0.87 -4.33
C ALA A 323 -53.69 2.40 -4.42
N ASP A 324 -52.92 2.97 -3.50
CA ASP A 324 -52.62 4.41 -3.45
C ASP A 324 -51.13 4.73 -3.69
N CYS A 325 -50.32 3.75 -4.12
CA CYS A 325 -48.86 3.87 -4.22
C CYS A 325 -48.23 4.45 -2.94
N GLY A 326 -48.65 3.90 -1.78
CA GLY A 326 -48.29 4.40 -0.46
C GLY A 326 -47.01 3.81 0.12
N TYR A 327 -46.56 2.65 -0.39
CA TYR A 327 -45.31 2.01 0.01
C TYR A 327 -44.15 2.51 -0.87
N ASP A 328 -43.95 1.90 -2.04
CA ASP A 328 -42.97 2.33 -3.01
C ASP A 328 -43.65 3.07 -4.18
N TYR A 329 -43.05 4.15 -4.63
CA TYR A 329 -43.58 4.93 -5.74
C TYR A 329 -42.52 5.76 -6.45
N MET A 330 -42.83 6.18 -7.66
CA MET A 330 -42.07 7.19 -8.40
C MET A 330 -42.98 8.39 -8.68
N GLU A 331 -42.47 9.59 -8.44
CA GLU A 331 -43.15 10.83 -8.79
C GLU A 331 -42.42 11.56 -9.93
N LEU A 332 -43.21 12.17 -10.81
CA LEU A 332 -42.70 13.01 -11.90
C LEU A 332 -43.18 14.45 -11.68
N PHE A 333 -42.26 15.39 -11.88
CA PHE A 333 -42.50 16.82 -11.73
C PHE A 333 -42.04 17.56 -12.97
N ASP A 334 -42.77 18.60 -13.37
CA ASP A 334 -42.38 19.51 -14.45
C ASP A 334 -41.66 20.74 -13.87
N GLY A 335 -40.39 20.55 -13.50
CA GLY A 335 -39.55 21.59 -12.93
C GLY A 335 -38.27 21.03 -12.31
N TYR A 336 -37.60 21.84 -11.49
CA TYR A 336 -36.28 21.51 -10.93
C TYR A 336 -36.31 20.77 -9.59
N ASP A 337 -37.46 20.77 -8.90
CA ASP A 337 -37.62 20.22 -7.56
C ASP A 337 -39.08 19.79 -7.32
N GLY A 338 -39.33 19.16 -6.17
CA GLY A 338 -40.65 18.69 -5.76
C GLY A 338 -41.70 19.77 -5.47
N THR A 339 -41.36 21.06 -5.57
CA THR A 339 -42.34 22.17 -5.46
C THR A 339 -43.00 22.49 -6.79
N ALA A 340 -42.45 21.96 -7.90
CA ALA A 340 -42.97 22.15 -9.24
C ALA A 340 -44.30 21.37 -9.46
N PRO A 341 -45.03 21.64 -10.56
CA PRO A 341 -46.23 20.89 -10.90
C PRO A 341 -45.97 19.38 -11.00
N ARG A 342 -46.62 18.60 -10.14
CA ARG A 342 -46.55 17.13 -10.17
C ARG A 342 -47.36 16.59 -11.35
N LEU A 343 -46.68 15.89 -12.25
CA LEU A 343 -47.28 15.21 -13.40
C LEU A 343 -47.99 13.91 -13.00
N GLY A 344 -47.47 13.21 -11.99
CA GLY A 344 -48.11 12.01 -11.46
C GLY A 344 -47.28 11.30 -10.39
N ARG A 345 -47.93 10.33 -9.76
CA ARG A 345 -47.33 9.31 -8.87
C ARG A 345 -47.66 7.94 -9.44
N PHE A 346 -46.67 7.07 -9.55
CA PHE A 346 -46.77 5.80 -10.26
C PHE A 346 -46.18 4.66 -9.41
N CYS A 347 -46.83 3.50 -9.44
CA CYS A 347 -46.38 2.24 -8.86
C CYS A 347 -47.02 1.07 -9.64
N GLY A 348 -46.66 -0.18 -9.31
CA GLY A 348 -47.12 -1.38 -10.02
C GLY A 348 -46.17 -1.85 -11.11
N SER A 349 -46.67 -2.75 -11.96
CA SER A 349 -45.92 -3.37 -13.06
C SER A 349 -46.52 -3.04 -14.43
N GLY A 350 -45.68 -2.79 -15.45
CA GLY A 350 -46.14 -2.37 -16.78
C GLY A 350 -45.12 -2.54 -17.90
#